data_AF-A0A8S3IV67-F1
#
_entry.id   AF-A0A8S3IV67-F1
#
_cell.length_a   1.000
_cell.length_b   1.000
_cell.length_c   1.000
_cell.angle_alpha   90.00
_cell.angle_beta   90.00
_cell.angle_gamma   90.00
#
_symmetry.space_group_name_H-M   'P 1'
#
loop_
_entity.id
_entity.type
_entity.pdbx_description
1 polymer ?
#
loop_
_entity_poly.entity_id
_entity_poly.type
_entity_poly.pdbx_seq_one_letter_code
_entity_poly.pdbx_strand_id
1 'polypeptide(L)'
;FFCVELWVVRPGCGGNNAKQRRIDFFKTIFHTIFLFALGIAVCFLITEVGKRTIGRLRPYYLTVCDPIWANLNCTKTVHTASGFFAIPQYITNHNCNPAASEHDLQEAKLSFPSGHSSYSTYAFIFLFVYFEARLVCRRIKFLKPFFQCICVAIAFFTCLSRVTDYKHHATDVIGGALIGFCVAVFA
;
A
#
# COMPACT_ATOMS: atom_id res chain seq x y z
N PHE A 1 6.80 17.66 -12.66
CA PHE A 1 7.87 17.63 -13.69
C PHE A 1 9.22 18.10 -13.17
N PHE A 2 9.31 19.13 -12.33
CA PHE A 2 10.60 19.63 -11.79
C PHE A 2 11.33 18.66 -10.83
N CYS A 3 10.65 17.78 -10.08
CA CYS A 3 11.32 16.80 -9.20
C CYS A 3 12.02 15.65 -9.93
N VAL A 4 11.58 15.27 -11.15
CA VAL A 4 12.05 14.04 -11.82
C VAL A 4 13.47 14.20 -12.38
N GLU A 5 13.88 15.43 -12.74
CA GLU A 5 15.22 15.73 -13.27
C GLU A 5 16.33 15.64 -12.20
N LEU A 6 15.99 15.73 -10.91
CA LEU A 6 16.97 15.67 -9.82
C LEU A 6 17.47 14.25 -9.52
N TRP A 7 16.69 13.23 -9.91
CA TRP A 7 16.89 11.84 -9.48
C TRP A 7 17.69 11.00 -10.46
N VAL A 8 17.56 11.30 -11.75
CA VAL A 8 18.05 10.43 -12.80
C VAL A 8 19.02 11.22 -13.65
N VAL A 9 20.32 10.99 -13.44
CA VAL A 9 21.37 11.45 -14.35
C VAL A 9 21.02 10.94 -15.75
N ARG A 10 20.58 11.86 -16.61
CA ARG A 10 20.34 11.56 -18.02
C ARG A 10 21.69 11.12 -18.61
N PRO A 11 21.82 9.91 -19.18
CA PRO A 11 23.04 9.56 -19.86
C PRO A 11 23.21 10.53 -21.04
N GLY A 12 24.17 11.44 -20.93
CA GLY A 12 24.52 12.33 -22.04
C GLY A 12 24.92 11.48 -23.24
N CYS A 13 24.37 11.78 -24.42
CA CYS A 13 24.73 11.13 -25.69
C CYS A 13 26.15 11.50 -26.18
N GLY A 14 27.05 11.96 -25.30
CA GLY A 14 28.36 12.50 -25.65
C GLY A 14 29.52 11.60 -25.20
N GLY A 15 30.39 11.28 -26.17
CA GLY A 15 31.86 11.34 -26.12
C GLY A 15 32.70 10.74 -24.97
N ASN A 16 32.13 10.09 -23.96
CA ASN A 16 32.93 9.57 -22.83
C ASN A 16 33.56 8.21 -23.13
N ASN A 17 34.81 8.03 -22.70
CA ASN A 17 35.55 6.76 -22.80
C ASN A 17 34.75 5.58 -22.20
N ALA A 18 34.90 4.38 -22.77
CA ALA A 18 34.14 3.19 -22.38
C ALA A 18 34.28 2.84 -20.88
N LYS A 19 35.43 3.12 -20.27
CA LYS A 19 35.68 2.94 -18.82
C LYS A 19 34.82 3.90 -17.98
N GLN A 20 34.74 5.17 -18.38
CA GLN A 20 33.97 6.20 -17.68
C GLN A 20 32.47 5.90 -17.74
N ARG A 21 31.96 5.51 -18.92
CA ARG A 21 30.56 5.09 -19.09
C ARG A 21 30.15 3.93 -18.18
N ARG A 22 31.03 2.96 -17.93
CA ARG A 22 30.75 1.85 -17.01
C ARG A 22 30.67 2.36 -15.57
N ILE A 23 31.60 3.21 -15.14
CA ILE A 23 31.62 3.76 -13.78
C ILE A 23 30.35 4.58 -13.53
N ASP A 24 29.96 5.45 -14.46
CA ASP A 24 28.76 6.28 -14.32
C ASP A 24 27.48 5.43 -14.29
N PHE A 25 27.44 4.34 -15.06
CA PHE A 25 26.35 3.37 -15.04
C PHE A 25 26.20 2.68 -13.68
N PHE A 26 27.29 2.14 -13.12
CA PHE A 26 27.26 1.49 -11.80
C PHE A 26 26.88 2.47 -10.69
N LYS A 27 27.41 3.71 -10.72
CA LYS A 27 27.02 4.77 -9.78
C LYS A 27 25.53 5.07 -9.86
N THR A 28 24.98 5.21 -11.06
CA THR A 28 23.55 5.50 -11.25
C THR A 28 22.67 4.37 -10.74
N ILE A 29 23.03 3.11 -11.02
CA ILE A 29 22.28 1.94 -10.54
C ILE A 29 22.30 1.87 -9.02
N PHE A 30 23.48 1.97 -8.41
CA PHE A 30 23.61 1.90 -6.96
C PHE A 30 22.80 3.01 -6.28
N HIS A 31 22.88 4.23 -6.80
CA HIS A 31 22.10 5.37 -6.33
C HIS A 31 20.59 5.12 -6.45
N THR A 32 20.12 4.63 -7.60
CA THR A 32 18.69 4.33 -7.83
C THR A 32 18.18 3.24 -6.87
N ILE A 33 18.95 2.16 -6.70
CA ILE A 33 18.61 1.07 -5.78
C ILE A 33 18.56 1.56 -4.34
N PHE A 34 19.54 2.36 -3.93
CA PHE A 34 19.60 2.92 -2.58
C PHE A 34 18.37 3.76 -2.27
N LEU A 35 17.99 4.67 -3.17
CA LEU A 35 16.81 5.50 -2.95
C LEU A 35 15.50 4.70 -3.00
N PHE A 36 15.41 3.72 -3.89
CA PHE A 36 14.27 2.81 -3.92
C PHE A 36 14.11 2.08 -2.58
N ALA A 37 15.20 1.54 -2.03
CA ALA A 37 15.22 0.82 -0.77
C ALA A 37 14.85 1.74 0.41
N LEU A 38 15.36 2.98 0.42
CA LEU A 38 15.01 3.98 1.43
C LEU A 38 13.51 4.26 1.44
N GLY A 39 12.91 4.52 0.27
CA GLY A 39 11.47 4.78 0.20
C GLY A 39 10.61 3.57 0.54
N ILE A 40 11.04 2.34 0.20
CA ILE A 40 10.37 1.11 0.70
C ILE A 40 10.44 1.06 2.24
N ALA A 41 11.59 1.33 2.84
CA ALA A 41 11.75 1.31 4.29
C ALA A 41 10.85 2.34 4.98
N VAL A 42 10.73 3.55 4.40
CA VAL A 42 9.80 4.58 4.89
C VAL A 42 8.34 4.11 4.77
N CYS A 43 7.94 3.55 3.62
CA CYS A 43 6.59 2.99 3.46
C CYS A 43 6.31 1.92 4.51
N PHE A 44 7.24 0.98 4.70
CA PHE A 44 7.14 -0.10 5.67
C PHE A 44 6.97 0.41 7.10
N LEU A 45 7.75 1.43 7.48
CA LEU A 45 7.66 2.02 8.80
C LEU A 45 6.30 2.68 9.02
N ILE A 46 5.84 3.50 8.07
CA ILE A 46 4.55 4.20 8.17
C ILE A 46 3.38 3.22 8.25
N THR A 47 3.38 2.18 7.41
CA THR A 47 2.28 1.19 7.39
C THR A 47 2.24 0.33 8.64
N GLU A 48 3.39 -0.14 9.14
CA GLU A 48 3.43 -0.97 10.36
C GLU A 48 3.06 -0.17 11.61
N VAL A 49 3.50 1.09 11.70
CA VAL A 49 3.05 1.99 12.76
C VAL A 49 1.54 2.25 12.63
N GLY A 50 1.04 2.50 11.42
CA GLY A 50 -0.39 2.73 11.16
C GLY A 50 -1.27 1.55 11.60
N LYS A 51 -0.86 0.32 11.27
CA LYS A 51 -1.59 -0.91 11.65
C LYS A 51 -1.73 -1.06 13.16
N ARG A 52 -0.65 -0.84 13.89
CA ARG A 52 -0.60 -1.02 15.35
C ARG A 52 -1.27 0.13 16.11
N THR A 53 -1.34 1.31 15.52
CA THR A 53 -1.97 2.49 16.16
C THR A 53 -3.48 2.52 15.99
N ILE A 54 -4.00 2.13 14.82
CA ILE A 54 -5.43 2.26 14.50
C ILE A 54 -6.23 1.02 14.94
N GLY A 55 -5.68 -0.19 14.80
CA GLY A 55 -6.32 -1.41 15.29
C GLY A 55 -7.69 -1.73 14.66
N ARG A 56 -7.94 -1.26 13.43
CA ARG A 56 -9.22 -1.48 12.73
C ARG A 56 -9.41 -2.96 12.40
N LEU A 57 -10.63 -3.47 12.62
CA LEU A 57 -11.03 -4.84 12.30
C LEU A 57 -11.09 -5.10 10.78
N ARG A 58 -10.60 -6.26 10.34
CA ARG A 58 -10.68 -6.74 8.95
C ARG A 58 -12.07 -7.28 8.64
N PRO A 59 -12.50 -7.32 7.36
CA PRO A 59 -13.82 -7.85 6.98
C PRO A 59 -14.07 -9.29 7.44
N TYR A 60 -13.04 -10.13 7.47
CA TYR A 60 -13.12 -11.52 7.94
C TYR A 60 -13.03 -11.69 9.46
N TYR A 61 -13.01 -10.62 10.25
CA TYR A 61 -12.87 -10.72 11.71
C TYR A 61 -13.96 -11.58 12.36
N LEU A 62 -15.21 -11.46 11.90
CA LEU A 62 -16.34 -12.20 12.46
C LEU A 62 -16.22 -13.71 12.25
N THR A 63 -15.64 -14.14 11.13
CA THR A 63 -15.45 -15.57 10.86
C THR A 63 -14.35 -16.18 11.71
N VAL A 64 -13.40 -15.38 12.19
CA VAL A 64 -12.34 -15.82 13.12
C VAL A 64 -12.83 -15.79 14.56
N CYS A 65 -13.59 -14.76 14.92
CA CYS A 65 -14.13 -14.60 16.27
C CYS A 65 -15.25 -15.60 16.59
N ASP A 66 -16.06 -15.99 15.61
CA ASP A 66 -17.19 -16.92 15.77
C ASP A 66 -18.00 -16.62 17.06
N PRO A 67 -18.67 -15.46 17.14
CA PRO A 67 -19.24 -15.01 18.39
C PRO A 67 -20.41 -15.88 18.83
N ILE A 68 -20.50 -16.13 20.14
CA ILE A 68 -21.65 -16.82 20.74
C ILE A 68 -22.84 -15.84 20.77
N TRP A 69 -23.74 -15.97 19.79
CA TRP A 69 -24.88 -15.07 19.61
C TRP A 69 -25.78 -14.95 20.84
N ALA A 70 -25.85 -15.99 21.68
CA ALA A 70 -26.61 -15.97 22.94
C ALA A 70 -26.12 -14.92 23.95
N ASN A 71 -24.83 -14.53 23.88
CA ASN A 71 -24.22 -13.55 24.77
C ASN A 71 -24.29 -12.12 24.20
N LEU A 72 -24.72 -11.95 22.96
CA LEU A 72 -24.88 -10.63 22.35
C LEU A 72 -26.24 -10.04 22.68
N ASN A 73 -26.25 -8.98 23.50
CA ASN A 73 -27.48 -8.25 23.78
C ASN A 73 -27.67 -7.10 22.77
N CYS A 74 -28.21 -7.43 21.59
CA CYS A 74 -28.57 -6.48 20.53
C CYS A 74 -29.78 -5.59 20.87
N THR A 75 -30.40 -5.81 22.04
CA THR A 75 -31.63 -5.14 22.48
C THR A 75 -31.39 -3.81 23.17
N LYS A 76 -30.12 -3.41 23.38
CA LYS A 76 -29.80 -2.10 23.97
C LYS A 76 -30.21 -1.00 23.00
N THR A 77 -31.29 -0.33 23.36
CA THR A 77 -31.97 0.65 22.53
C THR A 77 -32.03 1.96 23.30
N VAL A 78 -31.74 3.06 22.62
CA VAL A 78 -31.86 4.40 23.20
C VAL A 78 -33.16 4.98 22.70
N HIS A 79 -34.06 5.25 23.63
CA HIS A 79 -35.26 6.03 23.35
C HIS A 79 -34.83 7.50 23.22
N THR A 80 -34.88 8.02 21.99
CA THR A 80 -34.66 9.44 21.72
C THR A 80 -35.99 10.04 21.26
N ALA A 81 -36.18 11.36 21.41
CA ALA A 81 -37.42 12.04 21.01
C ALA A 81 -37.82 11.85 19.52
N SER A 82 -36.88 11.37 18.70
CA SER A 82 -37.04 11.08 17.27
C SER A 82 -37.30 9.60 16.92
N GLY A 83 -37.45 8.70 17.91
CA GLY A 83 -37.77 7.28 17.69
C GLY A 83 -36.80 6.30 18.33
N PHE A 84 -36.94 5.02 17.96
CA PHE A 84 -36.17 3.88 18.49
C PHE A 84 -34.90 3.65 17.63
N PHE A 85 -33.72 3.71 18.25
CA PHE A 85 -32.45 3.39 17.60
C PHE A 85 -31.70 2.31 18.39
N ALA A 86 -31.36 1.20 17.72
CA ALA A 86 -30.50 0.17 18.27
C ALA A 86 -29.05 0.65 18.25
N ILE A 87 -28.37 0.62 19.40
CA ILE A 87 -26.95 1.02 19.45
C ILE A 87 -26.11 -0.13 18.84
N PRO A 88 -25.29 0.12 17.80
CA PRO A 88 -24.36 -0.88 17.33
C PRO A 88 -23.34 -1.19 18.44
N GLN A 89 -23.33 -2.43 18.92
CA GLN A 89 -22.31 -2.91 19.86
C GLN A 89 -21.13 -3.49 19.09
N TYR A 90 -19.92 -3.11 19.51
CA TYR A 90 -18.70 -3.70 18.98
C TYR A 90 -18.50 -5.11 19.55
N ILE A 91 -18.17 -6.06 18.67
CA ILE A 91 -17.83 -7.43 19.07
C ILE A 91 -16.39 -7.44 19.58
N THR A 92 -16.24 -7.45 20.89
CA THR A 92 -14.95 -7.53 21.59
C THR A 92 -14.52 -8.99 21.81
N ASN A 93 -13.22 -9.23 22.05
CA ASN A 93 -12.64 -10.57 22.29
C ASN A 93 -13.44 -11.44 23.28
N HIS A 94 -14.05 -10.84 24.29
CA HIS A 94 -14.82 -11.56 25.32
C HIS A 94 -16.08 -12.26 24.80
N ASN A 95 -16.57 -11.87 23.61
CA ASN A 95 -17.76 -12.44 22.99
C ASN A 95 -17.41 -13.48 21.91
N CYS A 96 -16.12 -13.68 21.63
CA CYS A 96 -15.63 -14.67 20.68
C CYS A 96 -15.66 -16.07 21.31
N ASN A 97 -15.74 -17.09 20.46
CA ASN A 97 -15.61 -18.48 20.89
C ASN A 97 -14.24 -18.68 21.59
N PRO A 98 -14.20 -19.27 22.79
CA PRO A 98 -12.93 -19.55 23.49
C PRO A 98 -12.00 -20.50 22.71
N ALA A 99 -12.51 -21.23 21.71
CA ALA A 99 -11.71 -22.04 20.80
C ALA A 99 -11.00 -21.23 19.69
N ALA A 100 -11.30 -19.93 19.55
CA ALA A 100 -10.66 -19.07 18.56
C ALA A 100 -9.19 -18.82 18.91
N SER A 101 -8.33 -18.85 17.88
CA SER A 101 -6.91 -18.55 18.00
C SER A 101 -6.68 -17.07 18.31
N GLU A 102 -6.04 -16.77 19.44
CA GLU A 102 -5.71 -15.38 19.81
C GLU A 102 -4.80 -14.72 18.77
N HIS A 103 -3.89 -15.49 18.15
CA HIS A 103 -3.03 -14.98 17.09
C HIS A 103 -3.84 -14.48 15.89
N ASP A 104 -4.84 -15.25 15.46
CA ASP A 104 -5.66 -14.91 14.29
C ASP A 104 -6.61 -13.74 14.59
N LEU A 105 -7.06 -13.62 15.85
CA LEU A 105 -7.83 -12.48 16.33
C LEU A 105 -7.00 -11.18 16.31
N GLN A 106 -5.73 -11.24 16.72
CA GLN A 106 -4.82 -10.09 16.67
C GLN A 106 -4.51 -9.70 15.23
N GLU A 107 -4.24 -10.68 14.35
CA GLU A 107 -4.03 -10.45 12.92
C GLU A 107 -5.27 -9.81 12.26
N ALA A 108 -6.47 -10.23 12.66
CA ALA A 108 -7.72 -9.68 12.17
C ALA A 108 -8.01 -8.24 12.66
N LYS A 109 -7.26 -7.71 13.64
CA LYS A 109 -7.30 -6.29 14.09
C LYS A 109 -6.33 -5.37 13.33
N LEU A 110 -5.53 -5.91 12.42
CA LEU A 110 -4.52 -5.15 11.66
C LEU A 110 -5.03 -4.81 10.25
N SER A 111 -6.18 -4.11 10.14
CA SER A 111 -6.81 -3.83 8.85
C SER A 111 -6.30 -2.56 8.16
N PHE A 112 -6.07 -1.46 8.89
CA PHE A 112 -5.69 -0.18 8.29
C PHE A 112 -4.28 0.24 8.72
N PRO A 113 -3.42 0.73 7.80
CA PRO A 113 -3.56 0.78 6.34
C PRO A 113 -3.11 -0.54 5.68
N SER A 114 -3.51 -0.77 4.42
CA SER A 114 -3.08 -1.96 3.68
C SER A 114 -1.61 -1.85 3.26
N GLY A 115 -0.74 -2.67 3.85
CA GLY A 115 0.69 -2.74 3.51
C GLY A 115 0.94 -3.15 2.06
N HIS A 116 0.24 -4.19 1.57
CA HIS A 116 0.36 -4.63 0.17
C HIS A 116 0.04 -3.51 -0.82
N SER A 117 -1.01 -2.73 -0.56
CA SER A 117 -1.37 -1.60 -1.40
C SER A 117 -0.33 -0.48 -1.34
N SER A 118 0.21 -0.17 -0.15
CA SER A 118 1.25 0.85 -0.01
C SER A 118 2.55 0.51 -0.74
N TYR A 119 3.09 -0.69 -0.51
CA TYR A 119 4.38 -1.09 -1.10
C TYR A 119 4.30 -1.24 -2.61
N SER A 120 3.21 -1.85 -3.11
CA SER A 120 3.00 -2.01 -4.56
C SER A 120 2.82 -0.65 -5.23
N THR A 121 2.00 0.24 -4.67
CA THR A 121 1.80 1.58 -5.24
C THR A 121 3.11 2.36 -5.27
N TYR A 122 3.88 2.36 -4.18
CA TYR A 122 5.21 2.98 -4.17
C TYR A 122 6.10 2.39 -5.26
N ALA A 123 6.21 1.06 -5.33
CA ALA A 123 7.14 0.40 -6.25
C ALA A 123 6.81 0.68 -7.73
N PHE A 124 5.53 0.59 -8.10
CA PHE A 124 5.11 0.79 -9.48
C PHE A 124 5.06 2.26 -9.89
N ILE A 125 4.79 3.19 -8.97
CA ILE A 125 4.91 4.63 -9.25
C ILE A 125 6.38 5.01 -9.40
N PHE A 126 7.28 4.49 -8.56
CA PHE A 126 8.72 4.68 -8.72
C PHE A 126 9.20 4.16 -10.09
N LEU A 127 8.78 2.97 -10.49
CA LEU A 127 9.09 2.41 -11.82
C LEU A 127 8.49 3.25 -12.96
N PHE A 128 7.28 3.75 -12.80
CA PHE A 128 6.64 4.64 -13.78
C PHE A 128 7.48 5.89 -14.02
N VAL A 129 7.94 6.54 -12.95
CA VAL A 129 8.80 7.73 -13.00
C VAL A 129 10.20 7.38 -13.53
N TYR A 130 10.74 6.24 -13.14
CA TYR A 130 12.03 5.76 -13.64
C TYR A 130 12.00 5.53 -15.16
N PHE A 131 10.96 4.88 -15.68
CA PHE A 131 10.76 4.70 -17.12
C PHE A 131 10.53 6.04 -17.83
N GLU A 132 9.80 6.97 -17.21
CA GLU A 132 9.62 8.33 -17.72
C GLU A 132 10.96 9.03 -17.97
N ALA A 133 11.87 8.94 -17.00
CA ALA A 133 13.17 9.60 -17.03
C ALA A 133 14.21 8.89 -17.92
N ARG A 134 14.17 7.55 -18.03
CA ARG A 134 15.19 6.77 -18.76
C ARG A 134 14.85 6.52 -20.23
N LEU A 135 13.58 6.36 -20.59
CA LEU A 135 13.16 5.99 -21.95
C LEU A 135 12.95 7.22 -22.86
N VAL A 136 13.95 8.10 -22.96
CA VAL A 136 13.90 9.34 -23.77
C VAL A 136 14.22 9.09 -25.27
N CYS A 137 14.43 7.84 -25.68
CA CYS A 137 14.81 7.50 -27.05
C CYS A 137 13.66 7.71 -28.05
N ARG A 138 13.87 8.62 -29.00
CA ARG A 138 12.92 9.00 -30.08
C ARG A 138 12.44 7.83 -30.96
N ARG A 139 13.16 6.70 -30.97
CA ARG A 139 12.86 5.50 -31.78
C ARG A 139 11.85 4.53 -31.13
N ILE A 140 11.57 4.64 -29.82
CA ILE A 140 10.81 3.63 -29.05
C ILE A 140 9.54 4.22 -28.41
N LYS A 141 8.86 5.12 -29.15
CA LYS A 141 7.74 5.93 -28.63
C LYS A 141 6.60 5.12 -28.01
N PHE A 142 6.34 3.89 -28.48
CA PHE A 142 5.26 3.03 -27.98
C PHE A 142 5.65 2.18 -26.77
N LEU A 143 6.94 1.88 -26.62
CA LEU A 143 7.41 0.99 -25.56
C LEU A 143 7.32 1.66 -24.18
N LYS A 144 7.52 2.98 -24.16
CA LYS A 144 7.39 3.80 -22.96
C LYS A 144 5.98 3.76 -22.34
N PRO A 145 4.91 4.18 -23.04
CA PRO A 145 3.56 4.10 -22.50
C PRO A 145 3.12 2.66 -22.23
N PHE A 146 3.61 1.67 -22.99
CA PHE A 146 3.32 0.25 -22.74
C PHE A 146 3.80 -0.21 -21.35
N PHE A 147 5.07 0.03 -21.01
CA PHE A 147 5.59 -0.32 -19.68
C PHE A 147 4.93 0.49 -18.56
N GLN A 148 4.65 1.76 -18.80
CA GLN A 148 3.93 2.61 -17.86
C GLN A 148 2.50 2.09 -17.57
N CYS A 149 1.77 1.67 -18.61
CA CYS A 149 0.47 1.03 -18.46
C CYS A 149 0.57 -0.29 -17.68
N ILE A 150 1.59 -1.10 -17.92
CA ILE A 150 1.82 -2.33 -17.15
C ILE A 150 2.05 -2.02 -15.67
N CYS A 151 2.89 -1.04 -15.33
CA CYS A 151 3.13 -0.64 -13.94
C CYS A 151 1.82 -0.24 -13.24
N VAL A 152 1.02 0.61 -13.89
CA VAL A 152 -0.28 1.04 -13.33
C VAL A 152 -1.25 -0.13 -13.21
N ALA A 153 -1.31 -1.01 -14.21
CA ALA A 153 -2.18 -2.19 -14.20
C ALA A 153 -1.83 -3.15 -13.07
N ILE A 154 -0.54 -3.43 -12.83
CA ILE A 154 -0.13 -4.32 -11.74
C ILE A 154 -0.40 -3.67 -10.38
N ALA A 155 -0.12 -2.37 -10.22
CA ALA A 155 -0.44 -1.64 -8.99
C ALA A 155 -1.94 -1.71 -8.68
N PHE A 156 -2.79 -1.46 -9.68
CA PHE A 156 -4.23 -1.52 -9.54
C PHE A 156 -4.73 -2.94 -9.24
N PHE A 157 -4.21 -3.94 -9.93
CA PHE A 157 -4.53 -5.35 -9.68
C PHE A 157 -4.18 -5.77 -8.24
N THR A 158 -3.02 -5.36 -7.73
CA THR A 158 -2.65 -5.65 -6.33
C THR A 158 -3.54 -4.94 -5.31
N CYS A 159 -4.10 -3.77 -5.64
CA CYS A 159 -5.07 -3.10 -4.79
C CYS A 159 -6.42 -3.83 -4.82
N LEU A 160 -6.89 -4.22 -6.00
CA LEU A 160 -8.14 -4.96 -6.17
C LEU A 160 -8.10 -6.32 -5.48
N SER A 161 -6.99 -7.05 -5.60
CA SER A 161 -6.87 -8.38 -4.97
C SER A 161 -7.07 -8.32 -3.45
N ARG A 162 -6.62 -7.24 -2.78
CA ARG A 162 -6.83 -7.06 -1.33
C ARG A 162 -8.29 -6.84 -0.94
N VAL A 163 -9.10 -6.31 -1.85
CA VAL A 163 -10.55 -6.15 -1.65
C VAL A 163 -11.27 -7.47 -1.96
N THR A 164 -10.94 -8.13 -3.07
CA THR A 164 -11.57 -9.39 -3.47
C THR A 164 -11.24 -10.54 -2.53
N ASP A 165 -10.06 -10.55 -1.90
CA ASP A 165 -9.64 -11.54 -0.91
C ASP A 165 -10.27 -11.29 0.48
N TYR A 166 -11.17 -10.30 0.63
CA TYR A 166 -11.80 -9.88 1.88
C TYR A 166 -10.82 -9.54 3.02
N LYS A 167 -9.57 -9.20 2.69
CA LYS A 167 -8.53 -8.89 3.67
C LYS A 167 -8.61 -7.45 4.16
N HIS A 168 -9.05 -6.52 3.32
CA HIS A 168 -9.09 -5.09 3.62
C HIS A 168 -10.37 -4.44 3.09
N HIS A 169 -10.83 -3.39 3.76
CA HIS A 169 -11.86 -2.53 3.20
C HIS A 169 -11.25 -1.66 2.09
N ALA A 170 -12.08 -1.22 1.13
CA ALA A 170 -11.63 -0.31 0.07
C ALA A 170 -10.94 0.95 0.64
N THR A 171 -11.40 1.48 1.77
CA THR A 171 -10.79 2.63 2.44
C THR A 171 -9.37 2.36 2.92
N ASP A 172 -9.08 1.14 3.35
CA ASP A 172 -7.76 0.75 3.87
C ASP A 172 -6.75 0.58 2.73
N VAL A 173 -7.26 0.13 1.57
CA VAL A 173 -6.51 0.06 0.31
C VAL A 173 -6.23 1.47 -0.22
N ILE A 174 -7.21 2.36 -0.26
CA ILE A 174 -7.01 3.76 -0.68
C ILE A 174 -6.00 4.46 0.24
N GLY A 175 -6.11 4.30 1.55
CA GLY A 175 -5.15 4.85 2.50
C GLY A 175 -3.72 4.32 2.27
N GLY A 176 -3.58 3.02 2.04
CA GLY A 176 -2.30 2.41 1.68
C GLY A 176 -1.72 2.97 0.38
N ALA A 177 -2.52 3.05 -0.68
CA ALA A 177 -2.11 3.59 -1.97
C ALA A 177 -1.66 5.06 -1.87
N LEU A 178 -2.38 5.89 -1.09
CA LEU A 178 -2.00 7.29 -0.85
C LEU A 178 -0.65 7.41 -0.16
N ILE A 179 -0.39 6.59 0.87
CA ILE A 179 0.92 6.55 1.54
C ILE A 179 2.02 6.21 0.53
N GLY A 180 1.83 5.15 -0.25
CA GLY A 180 2.80 4.73 -1.26
C GLY A 180 3.05 5.79 -2.33
N PHE A 181 2.01 6.47 -2.79
CA PHE A 181 2.10 7.57 -3.75
C PHE A 181 2.86 8.78 -3.17
N CYS A 182 2.52 9.21 -1.95
CA CYS A 182 3.21 10.31 -1.28
C CYS A 182 4.69 10.00 -1.12
N VAL A 183 5.04 8.81 -0.61
CA VAL A 183 6.44 8.41 -0.47
C VAL A 183 7.13 8.35 -1.84
N ALA A 184 6.49 7.88 -2.90
CA ALA A 184 7.13 7.85 -4.23
C ALA A 184 7.39 9.25 -4.82
N VAL A 185 6.61 10.26 -4.44
CA VAL A 185 6.76 11.65 -4.89
C VAL A 185 7.79 12.42 -4.06
N PHE A 186 7.90 12.11 -2.77
CA PHE A 186 8.78 12.80 -1.82
C PHE A 186 10.07 12.06 -1.48
N ALA A 187 10.16 10.76 -1.78
CA ALA A 187 11.39 10.00 -1.69
C ALA A 187 12.41 10.68 -2.59
#